data_AF-A0A8C9W256-F1
#
_entry.id   AF-A0A8C9W256-F1
#
_cell.length_a   1.000
_cell.length_b   1.000
_cell.length_c   1.000
_cell.angle_alpha   90.00
_cell.angle_beta   90.00
_cell.angle_gamma   90.00
#
_symmetry.space_group_name_H-M   'P 1'
#
loop_
_entity.id
_entity.type
_entity.pdbx_description
1 polymer ?
#
loop_
_entity_poly.entity_id
_entity_poly.type
_entity_poly.pdbx_seq_one_letter_code
_entity_poly.pdbx_strand_id
1 'polypeptide(L)'
;LTLCFGSYLLPTNLRLTLPLTCVILEVILIILFAVLVEYDHETDAKLWHKHLLQHNDSNYNNDFYYRYPSFQDVHVMIFVGFGFLMTFLQRYGFSSVAFNFLIAAFALQWATLMQGFFHGMHGGKIHIGVESMINADFCTGSVLISFGALLGKTSPVQLLLMAVFEVTLFATNEYILLSILQAKDAGGSMTIHTFGAYFGLVVARVLYRPQLDKSKHKNCSVYHSDLFAMIGTIYLWMFWPSFNSAITAHGDDQHRTVMNTYYSLAACTLATFAMSSLVGPGGKLDMVHIQNAALAGGVAVGTAGEMMLTPFGSMAVGFLAGTISTLGYKFLSPVMEKKLKIQDTCGVHNLHGMPGILGAVVGAVTASLATREVYGDGSVLALRRLSPRRVYVSVCVQHVSLTSRLSSSMEDVFPEIYAGNFSASEQGVRQAISLAVTLGMALVGGVIVGFILKLPIYSGPPDTICFEDAIYWEVLTALIALPFHPGMRQLSENKKYL
;
A
#
# COMPACT_ATOMS: atom_id res chain seq x y z
N LEU A 1 -47.82 -28.61 11.80
CA LEU A 1 -47.50 -27.64 10.74
C LEU A 1 -47.35 -26.24 11.36
N THR A 2 -46.42 -26.13 12.32
CA THR A 2 -46.10 -24.87 12.99
C THR A 2 -44.59 -24.85 13.12
N LEU A 3 -43.94 -24.42 12.03
CA LEU A 3 -42.51 -24.16 12.02
C LEU A 3 -42.28 -22.94 12.91
N CYS A 4 -41.79 -23.18 14.12
CA CYS A 4 -41.12 -22.17 14.93
C CYS A 4 -39.87 -21.69 14.18
N PHE A 5 -40.03 -20.71 13.30
CA PHE A 5 -38.96 -19.80 12.94
C PHE A 5 -38.71 -18.90 14.16
N GLY A 6 -38.00 -19.47 15.14
CA GLY A 6 -37.42 -18.70 16.24
C GLY A 6 -36.46 -17.67 15.66
N SER A 7 -36.69 -16.42 16.01
CA SER A 7 -35.93 -15.21 15.71
C SER A 7 -34.54 -15.20 16.35
N TYR A 8 -33.74 -16.23 16.06
CA TYR A 8 -32.30 -16.31 16.34
C TYR A 8 -31.55 -16.51 15.02
N LEU A 9 -31.59 -15.51 14.13
CA LEU A 9 -30.53 -15.36 13.15
C LEU A 9 -29.24 -15.15 13.95
N LEU A 10 -28.40 -16.19 14.08
CA LEU A 10 -27.03 -16.05 14.59
C LEU A 10 -26.37 -14.96 13.72
N PRO A 11 -26.13 -13.74 14.25
CA PRO A 11 -25.82 -12.56 13.43
C PRO A 11 -24.46 -12.64 12.74
N THR A 12 -23.72 -13.76 12.89
CA THR A 12 -22.37 -13.98 12.38
C THR A 12 -22.24 -15.26 11.56
N ASN A 13 -23.33 -16.00 11.31
CA ASN A 13 -23.24 -17.25 10.55
C ASN A 13 -22.88 -16.97 9.08
N LEU A 14 -21.80 -17.59 8.60
CA LEU A 14 -21.27 -17.42 7.25
C LEU A 14 -21.60 -18.58 6.29
N ARG A 15 -22.29 -19.64 6.76
CA ARG A 15 -22.48 -20.91 6.03
C ARG A 15 -23.08 -20.74 4.63
N LEU A 16 -23.90 -19.70 4.42
CA LEU A 16 -24.47 -19.37 3.12
C LEU A 16 -23.89 -18.06 2.56
N THR A 17 -23.78 -17.01 3.39
CA THR A 17 -23.43 -15.67 2.91
C THR A 17 -22.01 -15.61 2.34
N LEU A 18 -21.02 -16.25 2.97
CA LEU A 18 -19.64 -16.22 2.47
C LEU A 18 -19.47 -17.06 1.19
N PRO A 19 -19.87 -18.35 1.12
CA PRO A 19 -19.74 -19.13 -0.10
C PRO A 19 -20.48 -18.49 -1.29
N LEU A 20 -21.70 -17.99 -1.08
CA LEU A 20 -22.45 -17.31 -2.15
C LEU A 20 -21.72 -16.07 -2.64
N THR A 21 -21.20 -15.23 -1.73
CA THR A 21 -20.44 -14.03 -2.11
C THR A 21 -19.21 -14.40 -2.93
N CYS A 22 -18.40 -15.35 -2.47
CA CYS A 22 -17.19 -15.79 -3.19
C CYS A 22 -17.52 -16.36 -4.57
N VAL A 23 -18.50 -17.27 -4.66
CA VAL A 23 -18.88 -17.90 -5.93
C VAL A 23 -19.46 -16.89 -6.92
N ILE A 24 -20.31 -15.97 -6.45
CA ILE A 24 -20.89 -14.94 -7.33
C ILE A 24 -19.79 -14.02 -7.86
N LEU A 25 -18.91 -13.51 -7.00
CA LEU A 25 -17.82 -12.62 -7.41
C LEU A 25 -16.87 -13.33 -8.38
N GLU A 26 -16.49 -14.57 -8.10
CA GLU A 26 -15.57 -15.33 -8.95
C GLU A 26 -16.19 -15.67 -10.32
N VAL A 27 -17.47 -16.05 -10.36
CA VAL A 27 -18.17 -16.30 -11.63
C VAL A 27 -18.24 -15.02 -12.47
N ILE A 28 -18.50 -13.86 -11.85
CA ILE A 28 -18.48 -12.57 -12.55
C ILE A 28 -17.07 -12.30 -13.10
N LEU A 29 -16.02 -12.49 -12.30
CA LEU A 29 -14.64 -12.30 -12.72
C LEU A 29 -14.29 -13.21 -13.91
N ILE A 30 -14.57 -14.51 -13.83
CA ILE A 30 -14.29 -15.46 -14.91
C ILE A 30 -14.98 -15.03 -16.22
N ILE A 31 -16.25 -14.63 -16.15
CA ILE A 31 -17.00 -14.17 -17.34
C ILE A 31 -16.36 -12.89 -17.91
N LEU A 32 -16.04 -11.91 -17.06
CA LEU A 32 -15.43 -10.66 -17.51
C LEU A 32 -14.04 -10.87 -18.09
N PHE A 33 -13.19 -11.70 -17.47
CA PHE A 33 -11.88 -12.07 -18.02
C PHE A 33 -12.02 -12.78 -19.36
N ALA A 34 -12.92 -13.75 -19.48
CA ALA A 34 -13.14 -14.49 -20.73
C ALA A 34 -13.60 -13.59 -21.88
N VAL A 35 -14.38 -12.53 -21.58
CA VAL A 35 -14.91 -11.62 -22.60
C VAL A 35 -13.92 -10.51 -22.94
N LEU A 36 -13.26 -9.93 -21.93
CA LEU A 36 -12.58 -8.64 -22.05
C LEU A 36 -11.05 -8.73 -22.00
N VAL A 37 -10.46 -9.76 -21.40
CA VAL A 37 -9.02 -9.80 -21.11
C VAL A 37 -8.28 -10.68 -22.11
N GLU A 38 -7.18 -10.17 -22.64
CA GLU A 38 -6.26 -10.87 -23.54
C GLU A 38 -4.82 -10.64 -23.12
N TYR A 39 -3.92 -11.52 -23.52
CA TYR A 39 -2.49 -11.28 -23.36
C TYR A 39 -2.05 -10.10 -24.22
N ASP A 40 -1.10 -9.31 -23.72
CA ASP A 40 -0.44 -8.29 -24.51
C ASP A 40 0.54 -8.89 -25.54
N HIS A 41 1.23 -8.03 -26.29
CA HIS A 41 2.15 -8.44 -27.34
C HIS A 41 3.43 -9.14 -26.82
N GLU A 42 3.80 -8.94 -25.56
CA GLU A 42 4.97 -9.58 -24.93
C GLU A 42 4.62 -10.95 -24.33
N THR A 43 3.36 -11.15 -23.96
CA THR A 43 2.84 -12.36 -23.32
C THR A 43 2.19 -13.31 -24.33
N ASP A 44 1.56 -12.79 -25.39
CA ASP A 44 0.99 -13.62 -26.46
C ASP A 44 2.10 -14.29 -27.29
N ALA A 45 2.09 -15.62 -27.31
CA ALA A 45 3.12 -16.40 -27.96
C ALA A 45 3.27 -16.05 -29.45
N LYS A 46 2.17 -15.82 -30.18
CA LYS A 46 2.24 -15.54 -31.62
C LYS A 46 2.77 -14.13 -31.88
N LEU A 47 2.31 -13.13 -31.11
CA LEU A 47 2.74 -11.75 -31.24
C LEU A 47 4.21 -11.59 -30.88
N TRP A 48 4.67 -12.21 -29.78
CA TRP A 48 6.06 -12.13 -29.35
C TRP A 48 7.02 -12.76 -30.37
N HIS A 49 6.73 -13.96 -30.88
CA HIS A 49 7.58 -14.57 -31.91
C HIS A 49 7.65 -13.73 -33.19
N LYS A 50 6.55 -13.08 -33.57
CA LYS A 50 6.54 -12.15 -34.70
C LYS A 50 7.41 -10.92 -34.42
N HIS A 51 7.33 -10.36 -33.21
CA HIS A 51 8.16 -9.23 -32.78
C HIS A 51 9.66 -9.55 -32.88
N LEU A 52 10.08 -10.69 -32.33
CA LEU A 52 11.46 -11.17 -32.39
C LEU A 52 11.99 -11.27 -33.83
N LEU A 53 11.19 -11.87 -34.74
CA LEU A 53 11.56 -12.03 -36.14
C LEU A 53 11.65 -10.69 -36.89
N GLN A 54 10.78 -9.72 -36.56
CA GLN A 54 10.71 -8.43 -37.26
C GLN A 54 11.79 -7.46 -36.80
N HIS A 55 12.13 -7.47 -35.51
CA HIS A 55 13.06 -6.50 -34.91
C HIS A 55 14.47 -7.06 -34.67
N ASN A 56 14.71 -8.33 -35.04
CA ASN A 56 15.95 -9.05 -34.74
C ASN A 56 16.29 -8.96 -33.25
N ASP A 57 15.26 -9.15 -32.44
CA ASP A 57 15.28 -8.95 -31.00
C ASP A 57 15.57 -10.27 -30.25
N SER A 58 15.77 -10.21 -28.94
CA SER A 58 16.04 -11.37 -28.10
C SER A 58 15.02 -11.48 -26.96
N ASN A 59 14.81 -12.72 -26.47
CA ASN A 59 13.94 -12.94 -25.31
C ASN A 59 14.33 -12.11 -24.08
N TYR A 60 15.61 -11.77 -23.92
CA TYR A 60 16.10 -10.95 -22.82
C TYR A 60 15.59 -9.50 -22.82
N ASN A 61 14.98 -9.06 -23.92
CA ASN A 61 14.38 -7.72 -24.02
C ASN A 61 12.88 -7.70 -23.68
N ASN A 62 12.30 -8.85 -23.34
CA ASN A 62 10.94 -8.91 -22.80
C ASN A 62 10.90 -8.25 -21.41
N ASP A 63 9.96 -7.32 -21.20
CA ASP A 63 9.87 -6.52 -19.96
C ASP A 63 9.68 -7.40 -18.70
N PHE A 64 9.16 -8.63 -18.87
CA PHE A 64 9.10 -9.64 -17.81
C PHE A 64 10.43 -9.77 -17.05
N TYR A 65 11.57 -9.84 -17.74
CA TYR A 65 12.85 -10.06 -17.06
C TYR A 65 13.32 -8.87 -16.21
N TYR A 66 12.82 -7.67 -16.49
CA TYR A 66 13.18 -6.46 -15.76
C TYR A 66 12.19 -6.15 -14.63
N ARG A 67 10.90 -6.42 -14.84
CA ARG A 67 9.85 -6.09 -13.86
C ARG A 67 9.40 -7.23 -12.97
N TYR A 68 9.55 -8.49 -13.38
CA TYR A 68 9.09 -9.64 -12.58
C TYR A 68 9.72 -9.69 -11.17
N PRO A 69 11.01 -9.36 -10.95
CA PRO A 69 11.56 -9.28 -9.61
C PRO A 69 10.86 -8.23 -8.73
N SER A 70 10.58 -7.04 -9.29
CA SER A 70 9.83 -6.00 -8.58
C SER A 70 8.40 -6.44 -8.27
N PHE A 71 7.74 -7.15 -9.20
CA PHE A 71 6.44 -7.78 -8.94
C PHE A 71 6.53 -8.74 -7.76
N GLN A 72 7.50 -9.65 -7.72
CA GLN A 72 7.63 -10.63 -6.64
C GLN A 72 7.77 -9.94 -5.27
N ASP A 73 8.59 -8.89 -5.19
CA ASP A 73 8.78 -8.13 -3.96
C ASP A 73 7.48 -7.45 -3.50
N VAL A 74 6.78 -6.77 -4.41
CA VAL A 74 5.48 -6.14 -4.13
C VAL A 74 4.45 -7.19 -3.71
N HIS A 75 4.38 -8.31 -4.42
CA HIS A 75 3.44 -9.39 -4.12
C HIS A 75 3.69 -9.96 -2.72
N VAL A 76 4.95 -10.13 -2.31
CA VAL A 76 5.29 -10.55 -0.94
C VAL A 76 4.85 -9.51 0.09
N MET A 77 4.97 -8.21 -0.20
CA MET A 77 4.44 -7.16 0.67
C MET A 77 2.92 -7.27 0.86
N ILE A 78 2.17 -7.61 -0.19
CA ILE A 78 0.71 -7.79 -0.14
C ILE A 78 0.31 -8.99 0.72
N PHE A 79 0.89 -10.17 0.51
CA PHE A 79 0.44 -11.39 1.18
C PHE A 79 1.13 -11.62 2.53
N VAL A 80 2.44 -11.40 2.62
CA VAL A 80 3.21 -11.62 3.85
C VAL A 80 3.33 -10.34 4.66
N GLY A 81 3.69 -9.23 4.01
CA GLY A 81 3.89 -7.94 4.67
C GLY A 81 2.67 -7.46 5.45
N PHE A 82 1.61 -7.07 4.75
CA PHE A 82 0.34 -6.67 5.36
C PHE A 82 -0.29 -7.81 6.18
N GLY A 83 -0.31 -9.02 5.61
CA GLY A 83 -0.93 -10.19 6.23
C GLY A 83 -0.41 -10.48 7.64
N PHE A 84 0.92 -10.52 7.81
CA PHE A 84 1.52 -10.74 9.12
C PHE A 84 1.56 -9.48 9.99
N LEU A 85 1.74 -8.27 9.44
CA LEU A 85 1.75 -7.04 10.24
C LEU A 85 0.46 -6.91 11.08
N MET A 86 -0.68 -7.30 10.51
CA MET A 86 -1.98 -7.26 11.18
C MET A 86 -2.19 -8.36 12.23
N THR A 87 -1.32 -9.36 12.32
CA THR A 87 -1.43 -10.46 13.30
C THR A 87 -1.06 -10.07 14.74
N PHE A 88 -0.74 -8.79 15.00
CA PHE A 88 -0.43 -8.31 16.34
C PHE A 88 -1.58 -8.54 17.34
N LEU A 89 -2.84 -8.58 16.86
CA LEU A 89 -4.01 -8.87 17.68
C LEU A 89 -3.98 -10.30 18.25
N GLN A 90 -3.91 -10.40 19.58
CA GLN A 90 -3.68 -11.66 20.31
C GLN A 90 -4.66 -12.81 19.99
N ARG A 91 -5.88 -12.51 19.53
CA ARG A 91 -6.95 -13.49 19.26
C ARG A 91 -7.62 -13.29 17.90
N TYR A 92 -6.93 -12.62 16.99
CA TYR A 92 -7.43 -12.34 15.64
C TYR A 92 -6.40 -12.70 14.56
N GLY A 93 -5.45 -13.57 14.88
CA GLY A 93 -4.35 -13.94 13.99
C GLY A 93 -4.82 -14.66 12.73
N PHE A 94 -5.77 -15.60 12.85
CA PHE A 94 -6.29 -16.34 11.70
C PHE A 94 -7.03 -15.42 10.75
N SER A 95 -7.96 -14.62 11.29
CA SER A 95 -8.73 -13.65 10.52
C SER A 95 -7.82 -12.58 9.89
N SER A 96 -6.76 -12.14 10.56
CA SER A 96 -5.83 -11.15 10.00
C SER A 96 -5.17 -11.67 8.71
N VAL A 97 -4.46 -12.80 8.79
CA VAL A 97 -3.71 -13.32 7.64
C VAL A 97 -4.63 -13.91 6.57
N ALA A 98 -5.69 -14.64 6.95
CA ALA A 98 -6.55 -15.31 5.99
C ALA A 98 -7.56 -14.37 5.33
N PHE A 99 -8.09 -13.36 6.04
CA PHE A 99 -8.93 -12.36 5.37
C PHE A 99 -8.07 -11.43 4.51
N ASN A 100 -6.84 -11.09 4.90
CA ASN A 100 -5.88 -10.45 4.00
C ASN A 100 -5.71 -11.26 2.71
N PHE A 101 -5.48 -12.57 2.82
CA PHE A 101 -5.35 -13.45 1.67
C PHE A 101 -6.61 -13.46 0.79
N LEU A 102 -7.79 -13.64 1.40
CA LEU A 102 -9.08 -13.65 0.69
C LEU A 102 -9.32 -12.34 -0.09
N ILE A 103 -9.13 -11.20 0.58
CA ILE A 103 -9.38 -9.88 -0.01
C ILE A 103 -8.37 -9.62 -1.12
N ALA A 104 -7.09 -9.91 -0.90
CA ALA A 104 -6.05 -9.72 -1.91
C ALA A 104 -6.31 -10.58 -3.14
N ALA A 105 -6.60 -11.87 -2.98
CA ALA A 105 -6.90 -12.77 -4.11
C ALA A 105 -8.07 -12.27 -4.98
N PHE A 106 -9.10 -11.68 -4.36
CA PHE A 106 -10.19 -11.05 -5.09
C PHE A 106 -9.76 -9.71 -5.73
N ALA A 107 -9.12 -8.84 -4.95
CA ALA A 107 -8.76 -7.48 -5.37
C ALA A 107 -7.80 -7.48 -6.56
N LEU A 108 -6.87 -8.42 -6.66
CA LEU A 108 -5.96 -8.52 -7.81
C LEU A 108 -6.71 -8.71 -9.13
N GLN A 109 -7.67 -9.63 -9.15
CA GLN A 109 -8.48 -9.90 -10.34
C GLN A 109 -9.36 -8.71 -10.69
N TRP A 110 -9.99 -8.11 -9.68
CA TRP A 110 -10.88 -6.97 -9.88
C TRP A 110 -10.13 -5.70 -10.28
N ALA A 111 -8.93 -5.46 -9.72
CA ALA A 111 -8.07 -4.33 -10.06
C ALA A 111 -7.56 -4.44 -11.49
N THR A 112 -7.15 -5.64 -11.93
CA THR A 112 -6.75 -5.89 -13.33
C THR A 112 -7.85 -5.45 -14.31
N LEU A 113 -9.12 -5.75 -14.00
CA LEU A 113 -10.25 -5.31 -14.81
C LEU A 113 -10.47 -3.79 -14.71
N MET A 114 -10.57 -3.25 -13.49
CA MET A 114 -10.89 -1.83 -13.25
C MET A 114 -9.82 -0.91 -13.84
N GLN A 115 -8.53 -1.15 -13.57
CA GLN A 115 -7.42 -0.40 -14.15
C GLN A 115 -7.31 -0.65 -15.66
N GLY A 116 -7.58 -1.89 -16.10
CA GLY A 116 -7.65 -2.25 -17.52
C GLY A 116 -8.68 -1.46 -18.31
N PHE A 117 -9.87 -1.17 -17.75
CA PHE A 117 -10.88 -0.32 -18.41
C PHE A 117 -10.41 1.11 -18.65
N PHE A 118 -9.55 1.66 -17.78
CA PHE A 118 -9.08 3.04 -17.89
C PHE A 118 -7.79 3.18 -18.71
N HIS A 119 -6.86 2.21 -18.57
CA HIS A 119 -5.50 2.31 -19.11
C HIS A 119 -5.18 1.27 -20.18
N GLY A 120 -5.80 0.09 -20.14
CA GLY A 120 -5.41 -1.07 -20.97
C GLY A 120 -6.37 -1.41 -22.10
N MET A 121 -7.49 -0.69 -22.24
CA MET A 121 -8.54 -1.03 -23.19
C MET A 121 -8.23 -0.52 -24.60
N HIS A 122 -7.79 -1.41 -25.48
CA HIS A 122 -7.53 -1.14 -26.89
C HIS A 122 -8.36 -2.08 -27.77
N GLY A 123 -9.09 -1.54 -28.75
CA GLY A 123 -9.94 -2.35 -29.63
C GLY A 123 -11.06 -3.11 -28.91
N GLY A 124 -11.46 -2.67 -27.70
CA GLY A 124 -12.47 -3.35 -26.87
C GLY A 124 -11.93 -4.51 -26.02
N LYS A 125 -10.61 -4.66 -25.94
CA LYS A 125 -9.93 -5.68 -25.12
C LYS A 125 -8.93 -5.05 -24.16
N ILE A 126 -8.78 -5.65 -22.98
CA ILE A 126 -7.81 -5.31 -21.95
C ILE A 126 -6.59 -6.20 -22.15
N HIS A 127 -5.47 -5.61 -22.52
CA HIS A 127 -4.21 -6.34 -22.69
C HIS A 127 -3.44 -6.37 -21.38
N ILE A 128 -3.08 -7.58 -20.92
CA ILE A 128 -2.38 -7.78 -19.66
C ILE A 128 -0.97 -8.33 -19.84
N GLY A 129 -0.08 -7.85 -18.97
CA GLY A 129 1.32 -8.28 -18.82
C GLY A 129 1.81 -8.12 -17.38
N VAL A 130 3.12 -8.18 -17.17
CA VAL A 130 3.72 -8.09 -15.82
C VAL A 130 3.45 -6.75 -15.13
N GLU A 131 3.41 -5.65 -15.89
CA GLU A 131 3.09 -4.32 -15.35
C GLU A 131 1.65 -4.25 -14.83
N SER A 132 0.70 -4.90 -15.53
CA SER A 132 -0.69 -5.01 -15.05
C SER A 132 -0.78 -5.73 -13.71
N MET A 133 0.07 -6.75 -13.49
CA MET A 133 0.13 -7.48 -12.21
C MET A 133 0.65 -6.60 -11.07
N ILE A 134 1.69 -5.79 -11.32
CA ILE A 134 2.24 -4.84 -10.35
C ILE A 134 1.19 -3.79 -9.96
N ASN A 135 0.52 -3.20 -10.95
CA ASN A 135 -0.51 -2.19 -10.71
C ASN A 135 -1.71 -2.76 -9.94
N ALA A 136 -2.09 -4.02 -10.21
CA ALA A 136 -3.13 -4.71 -9.45
C ALA A 136 -2.72 -4.94 -7.99
N ASP A 137 -1.46 -5.28 -7.72
CA ASP A 137 -0.93 -5.37 -6.35
C ASP A 137 -0.95 -4.01 -5.65
N PHE A 138 -0.61 -2.90 -6.33
CA PHE A 138 -0.69 -1.55 -5.74
C PHE A 138 -2.11 -1.15 -5.34
N CYS A 139 -3.08 -1.38 -6.22
CA CYS A 139 -4.49 -1.17 -5.90
C CYS A 139 -4.91 -2.04 -4.70
N THR A 140 -4.48 -3.29 -4.68
CA THR A 140 -4.74 -4.22 -3.57
C THR A 140 -4.13 -3.71 -2.26
N GLY A 141 -2.93 -3.14 -2.30
CA GLY A 141 -2.27 -2.50 -1.16
C GLY A 141 -3.14 -1.43 -0.52
N SER A 142 -3.82 -0.59 -1.31
CA SER A 142 -4.77 0.40 -0.78
C SER A 142 -5.92 -0.26 0.00
N VAL A 143 -6.51 -1.32 -0.55
CA VAL A 143 -7.61 -2.06 0.11
C VAL A 143 -7.14 -2.67 1.43
N LEU A 144 -5.90 -3.16 1.50
CA LEU A 144 -5.32 -3.71 2.72
C LEU A 144 -5.02 -2.63 3.77
N ILE A 145 -4.68 -1.41 3.34
CA ILE A 145 -4.61 -0.24 4.24
C ILE A 145 -6.01 0.05 4.83
N SER A 146 -7.05 0.07 4.01
CA SER A 146 -8.43 0.25 4.48
C SER A 146 -8.87 -0.86 5.44
N PHE A 147 -8.50 -2.10 5.13
CA PHE A 147 -8.73 -3.25 6.02
C PHE A 147 -8.08 -3.04 7.40
N GLY A 148 -6.87 -2.48 7.47
CA GLY A 148 -6.21 -2.15 8.73
C GLY A 148 -7.02 -1.21 9.64
N ALA A 149 -7.79 -0.26 9.08
CA ALA A 149 -8.70 0.57 9.87
C ALA A 149 -9.88 -0.22 10.45
N LEU A 150 -10.35 -1.25 9.74
CA LEU A 150 -11.55 -2.05 10.06
C LEU A 150 -11.24 -3.36 10.79
N LEU A 151 -9.97 -3.76 10.85
CA LEU A 151 -9.50 -5.03 11.37
C LEU A 151 -10.16 -5.38 12.72
N GLY A 152 -10.64 -6.61 12.85
CA GLY A 152 -11.30 -7.12 14.05
C GLY A 152 -12.77 -6.76 14.22
N LYS A 153 -13.33 -5.91 13.34
CA LYS A 153 -14.69 -5.34 13.50
C LYS A 153 -15.63 -5.67 12.33
N THR A 154 -15.16 -6.28 11.27
CA THR A 154 -15.93 -6.58 10.06
C THR A 154 -15.85 -8.06 9.71
N SER A 155 -16.89 -8.57 9.02
CA SER A 155 -16.90 -9.93 8.48
C SER A 155 -16.12 -10.01 7.16
N PRO A 156 -15.72 -11.22 6.72
CA PRO A 156 -15.11 -11.40 5.39
C PRO A 156 -16.04 -10.97 4.24
N VAL A 157 -17.37 -11.07 4.41
CA VAL A 157 -18.34 -10.60 3.41
C VAL A 157 -18.33 -9.07 3.30
N GLN A 158 -18.29 -8.35 4.44
CA GLN A 158 -18.15 -6.89 4.42
C GLN A 158 -16.84 -6.45 3.76
N LEU A 159 -15.75 -7.20 3.97
CA LEU A 159 -14.44 -6.89 3.40
C LEU A 159 -14.40 -7.12 1.89
N LEU A 160 -14.99 -8.21 1.37
CA LEU A 160 -15.12 -8.43 -0.07
C LEU A 160 -15.97 -7.34 -0.73
N LEU A 161 -17.10 -6.95 -0.11
CA LEU A 161 -17.92 -5.85 -0.63
C LEU A 161 -17.19 -4.50 -0.60
N MET A 162 -16.43 -4.23 0.47
CA MET A 162 -15.57 -3.06 0.52
C MET A 162 -14.59 -3.04 -0.66
N ALA A 163 -13.91 -4.17 -0.90
CA ALA A 163 -12.92 -4.31 -1.97
C ALA A 163 -13.54 -4.07 -3.36
N VAL A 164 -14.76 -4.54 -3.62
CA VAL A 164 -15.47 -4.27 -4.90
C VAL A 164 -15.54 -2.76 -5.17
N PHE A 165 -16.01 -1.98 -4.20
CA PHE A 165 -16.21 -0.54 -4.37
C PHE A 165 -14.90 0.24 -4.29
N GLU A 166 -14.03 -0.11 -3.36
CA GLU A 166 -12.77 0.58 -3.13
C GLU A 166 -11.83 0.46 -4.34
N VAL A 167 -11.70 -0.73 -4.94
CA VAL A 167 -10.89 -0.95 -6.14
C VAL A 167 -11.41 -0.11 -7.33
N THR A 168 -12.73 -0.03 -7.52
CA THR A 168 -13.31 0.81 -8.58
C THR A 168 -13.02 2.29 -8.36
N LEU A 169 -13.15 2.76 -7.11
CA LEU A 169 -12.84 4.14 -6.75
C LEU A 169 -11.35 4.45 -6.84
N PHE A 170 -10.50 3.50 -6.45
CA PHE A 170 -9.04 3.58 -6.60
C PHE A 170 -8.68 3.75 -8.07
N ALA A 171 -9.14 2.86 -8.95
CA ALA A 171 -8.81 2.92 -10.38
C ALA A 171 -9.30 4.23 -11.03
N THR A 172 -10.47 4.72 -10.61
CA THR A 172 -11.00 6.01 -11.08
C THR A 172 -10.12 7.17 -10.58
N ASN A 173 -9.71 7.15 -9.30
CA ASN A 173 -8.84 8.17 -8.72
C ASN A 173 -7.46 8.17 -9.39
N GLU A 174 -6.87 6.99 -9.55
CA GLU A 174 -5.60 6.78 -10.25
C GLU A 174 -5.65 7.34 -11.68
N TYR A 175 -6.69 7.03 -12.45
CA TYR A 175 -6.87 7.54 -13.81
C TYR A 175 -6.94 9.07 -13.84
N ILE A 176 -7.72 9.69 -12.94
CA ILE A 176 -7.81 11.15 -12.84
C ILE A 176 -6.44 11.75 -12.52
N LEU A 177 -5.72 11.18 -11.56
CA LEU A 177 -4.42 11.70 -11.12
C LEU A 177 -3.34 11.56 -12.21
N LEU A 178 -3.12 10.33 -12.67
CA LEU A 178 -1.98 10.00 -13.52
C LEU A 178 -2.24 10.36 -14.98
N SER A 179 -3.47 10.19 -15.49
CA SER A 179 -3.78 10.43 -16.91
C SER A 179 -4.38 11.80 -17.19
N ILE A 180 -5.26 12.33 -16.32
CA ILE A 180 -5.90 13.64 -16.58
C ILE A 180 -5.06 14.79 -16.01
N LEU A 181 -4.68 14.68 -14.73
CA LEU A 181 -3.91 15.72 -14.04
C LEU A 181 -2.41 15.64 -14.34
N GLN A 182 -1.93 14.53 -14.92
CA GLN A 182 -0.51 14.28 -15.23
C GLN A 182 0.37 14.37 -13.97
N ALA A 183 -0.17 13.94 -12.83
CA ALA A 183 0.55 13.86 -11.58
C ALA A 183 1.56 12.70 -11.59
N LYS A 184 2.61 12.84 -10.77
CA LYS A 184 3.67 11.84 -10.62
C LYS A 184 3.60 11.27 -9.22
N ASP A 185 3.36 9.97 -9.08
CA ASP A 185 3.17 9.34 -7.78
C ASP A 185 3.58 7.86 -7.81
N ALA A 186 4.79 7.57 -8.28
CA ALA A 186 5.25 6.20 -8.53
C ALA A 186 5.09 5.24 -7.34
N GLY A 187 5.42 5.67 -6.12
CA GLY A 187 5.22 4.88 -4.89
C GLY A 187 3.88 5.11 -4.20
N GLY A 188 2.96 5.86 -4.81
CA GLY A 188 1.57 5.96 -4.36
C GLY A 188 1.34 6.62 -3.01
N SER A 189 2.10 7.68 -2.63
CA SER A 189 1.79 8.39 -1.37
C SER A 189 0.38 8.99 -1.42
N MET A 190 -0.09 9.43 -2.60
CA MET A 190 -1.46 9.87 -2.81
C MET A 190 -2.36 8.70 -3.18
N THR A 191 -2.12 8.05 -4.32
CA THR A 191 -3.04 7.07 -4.93
C THR A 191 -3.28 5.85 -4.05
N ILE A 192 -2.27 5.38 -3.31
CA ILE A 192 -2.36 4.18 -2.46
C ILE A 192 -2.55 4.57 -1.00
N HIS A 193 -1.58 5.26 -0.42
CA HIS A 193 -1.51 5.42 1.03
C HIS A 193 -2.49 6.45 1.57
N THR A 194 -2.55 7.65 0.97
CA THR A 194 -3.53 8.66 1.37
C THR A 194 -4.94 8.16 1.05
N PHE A 195 -5.18 7.66 -0.16
CA PHE A 195 -6.50 7.16 -0.55
C PHE A 195 -7.01 6.06 0.40
N GLY A 196 -6.27 4.95 0.55
CA GLY A 196 -6.68 3.83 1.40
C GLY A 196 -6.82 4.21 2.87
N ALA A 197 -5.90 5.02 3.40
CA ALA A 197 -5.99 5.44 4.80
C ALA A 197 -7.27 6.24 5.06
N TYR A 198 -7.55 7.28 4.28
CA TYR A 198 -8.71 8.13 4.53
C TYR A 198 -10.03 7.45 4.14
N PHE A 199 -10.03 6.59 3.11
CA PHE A 199 -11.18 5.75 2.79
C PHE A 199 -11.53 4.83 3.97
N GLY A 200 -10.56 4.02 4.43
CA GLY A 200 -10.73 3.11 5.56
C GLY A 200 -11.13 3.81 6.86
N LEU A 201 -10.55 4.98 7.17
CA LEU A 201 -10.89 5.77 8.35
C LEU A 201 -12.34 6.28 8.31
N VAL A 202 -12.81 6.72 7.15
CA VAL A 202 -14.21 7.16 7.00
C VAL A 202 -15.16 5.98 7.09
N VAL A 203 -14.85 4.85 6.46
CA VAL A 203 -15.64 3.62 6.63
C VAL A 203 -15.70 3.22 8.11
N ALA A 204 -14.56 3.23 8.82
CA ALA A 204 -14.48 2.95 10.25
C ALA A 204 -15.30 3.94 11.08
N ARG A 205 -15.36 5.21 10.67
CA ARG A 205 -16.17 6.25 11.32
C ARG A 205 -17.67 6.04 11.12
N VAL A 206 -18.11 5.64 9.93
CA VAL A 206 -19.53 5.35 9.66
C VAL A 206 -19.97 4.09 10.40
N LEU A 207 -19.08 3.10 10.48
CA LEU A 207 -19.24 1.84 11.22
C LEU A 207 -18.89 1.96 12.71
N TYR A 208 -18.81 3.17 13.27
CA TYR A 208 -18.48 3.40 14.67
C TYR A 208 -19.29 2.51 15.62
N ARG A 209 -18.59 1.80 16.52
CA ARG A 209 -19.14 0.84 17.48
C ARG A 209 -19.21 1.46 18.88
N PRO A 210 -20.40 1.86 19.37
CA PRO A 210 -20.52 2.57 20.64
C PRO A 210 -20.21 1.72 21.86
N GLN A 211 -20.28 0.38 21.77
CA GLN A 211 -20.03 -0.54 22.87
C GLN A 211 -18.74 -1.36 22.67
N LEU A 212 -17.82 -0.88 21.83
CA LEU A 212 -16.56 -1.57 21.54
C LEU A 212 -15.67 -1.74 22.78
N ASP A 213 -15.87 -0.92 23.82
CA ASP A 213 -15.21 -1.06 25.12
C ASP A 213 -15.39 -2.47 25.72
N LYS A 214 -16.51 -3.14 25.43
CA LYS A 214 -16.81 -4.50 25.92
C LYS A 214 -15.86 -5.57 25.36
N SER A 215 -15.30 -5.36 24.17
CA SER A 215 -14.32 -6.26 23.55
C SER A 215 -12.92 -5.65 23.46
N LYS A 216 -12.72 -4.40 23.91
CA LYS A 216 -11.45 -3.67 23.80
C LYS A 216 -10.27 -4.36 24.49
N HIS A 217 -10.51 -5.15 25.53
CA HIS A 217 -9.48 -5.97 26.17
C HIS A 217 -8.84 -7.02 25.24
N LYS A 218 -9.47 -7.33 24.10
CA LYS A 218 -8.92 -8.20 23.05
C LYS A 218 -8.18 -7.42 21.96
N ASN A 219 -8.38 -6.11 21.88
CA ASN A 219 -7.64 -5.20 20.98
C ASN A 219 -6.28 -4.83 21.57
N CYS A 220 -5.44 -5.86 21.77
CA CYS A 220 -4.07 -5.71 22.22
C CYS A 220 -3.24 -6.89 21.72
N SER A 221 -1.92 -6.78 21.87
CA SER A 221 -0.98 -7.83 21.54
C SER A 221 -0.56 -8.66 22.75
N VAL A 222 0.08 -9.78 22.46
CA VAL A 222 0.86 -10.61 23.38
C VAL A 222 2.23 -10.86 22.74
N TYR A 223 3.22 -11.27 23.53
CA TYR A 223 4.61 -11.34 23.08
C TYR A 223 4.81 -12.06 21.73
N HIS A 224 4.19 -13.22 21.54
CA HIS A 224 4.34 -13.98 20.29
C HIS A 224 3.57 -13.37 19.11
N SER A 225 2.42 -12.72 19.33
CA SER A 225 1.69 -12.05 18.26
C SER A 225 2.46 -10.83 17.74
N ASP A 226 3.16 -10.12 18.63
CA ASP A 226 4.08 -9.05 18.23
C ASP A 226 5.29 -9.54 17.43
N LEU A 227 5.82 -10.72 17.75
CA LEU A 227 6.88 -11.35 16.96
C LEU A 227 6.40 -11.72 15.56
N PHE A 228 5.17 -12.24 15.43
CA PHE A 228 4.57 -12.49 14.11
C PHE A 228 4.33 -11.19 13.33
N ALA A 229 3.85 -10.13 13.97
CA ALA A 229 3.69 -8.83 13.34
C ALA A 229 5.01 -8.22 12.84
N MET A 230 6.12 -8.48 13.54
CA MET A 230 7.45 -8.09 13.07
C MET A 230 7.88 -8.79 11.78
N ILE A 231 7.40 -10.00 11.48
CA ILE A 231 7.65 -10.64 10.19
C ILE A 231 7.09 -9.75 9.09
N GLY A 232 5.81 -9.35 9.21
CA GLY A 232 5.18 -8.46 8.25
C GLY A 232 5.92 -7.13 8.11
N THR A 233 6.31 -6.53 9.25
CA THR A 233 7.10 -5.30 9.30
C THR A 233 8.40 -5.42 8.49
N ILE A 234 9.18 -6.47 8.72
CA ILE A 234 10.50 -6.63 8.09
C ILE A 234 10.35 -6.87 6.58
N TYR A 235 9.38 -7.67 6.14
CA TYR A 235 9.12 -7.87 4.71
C TYR A 235 8.67 -6.60 4.02
N LEU A 236 7.79 -5.81 4.64
CA LEU A 236 7.41 -4.48 4.15
C LEU A 236 8.64 -3.58 4.04
N TRP A 237 9.44 -3.50 5.11
CA TRP A 237 10.61 -2.62 5.18
C TRP A 237 11.66 -2.97 4.11
N MET A 238 11.98 -4.25 3.93
CA MET A 238 13.01 -4.70 3.00
C MET A 238 12.61 -4.52 1.53
N PHE A 239 11.32 -4.72 1.20
CA PHE A 239 10.82 -4.69 -0.18
C PHE A 239 10.21 -3.35 -0.59
N TRP A 240 10.06 -2.39 0.33
CA TRP A 240 9.58 -1.05 0.00
C TRP A 240 10.38 -0.33 -1.10
N PRO A 241 11.72 -0.45 -1.19
CA PRO A 241 12.46 0.14 -2.29
C PRO A 241 11.97 -0.35 -3.66
N SER A 242 11.70 -1.66 -3.79
CA SER A 242 11.10 -2.25 -4.99
C SER A 242 9.67 -1.75 -5.19
N PHE A 243 8.88 -1.64 -4.12
CA PHE A 243 7.52 -1.08 -4.19
C PHE A 243 7.50 0.32 -4.80
N ASN A 244 8.32 1.24 -4.29
CA ASN A 244 8.31 2.61 -4.80
C ASN A 244 8.88 2.71 -6.23
N SER A 245 9.72 1.76 -6.66
CA SER A 245 10.41 1.79 -7.96
C SER A 245 9.84 0.84 -9.01
N ALA A 246 8.76 0.10 -8.72
CA ALA A 246 8.31 -0.99 -9.59
C ALA A 246 7.77 -0.49 -10.95
N ILE A 247 7.17 0.71 -10.97
CA ILE A 247 6.57 1.34 -12.16
C ILE A 247 7.33 2.57 -12.67
N THR A 248 8.43 2.95 -12.01
CA THR A 248 9.29 4.03 -12.52
C THR A 248 9.96 3.62 -13.82
N ALA A 249 10.42 4.59 -14.61
CA ALA A 249 11.20 4.32 -15.81
C ALA A 249 12.47 3.52 -15.47
N HIS A 250 12.80 2.55 -16.33
CA HIS A 250 14.01 1.73 -16.19
C HIS A 250 15.27 2.60 -16.25
N GLY A 251 16.27 2.27 -15.43
CA GLY A 251 17.54 2.98 -15.40
C GLY A 251 17.71 3.86 -14.17
N ASP A 252 18.04 5.14 -14.38
CA ASP A 252 18.43 6.01 -13.27
C ASP A 252 17.26 6.41 -12.37
N ASP A 253 16.05 6.58 -12.92
CA ASP A 253 14.83 6.88 -12.17
C ASP A 253 14.53 5.78 -11.15
N GLN A 254 14.48 4.54 -11.63
CA GLN A 254 14.29 3.36 -10.78
C GLN A 254 15.38 3.24 -9.72
N HIS A 255 16.65 3.37 -10.11
CA HIS A 255 17.76 3.27 -9.16
C HIS A 255 17.73 4.38 -8.10
N ARG A 256 17.46 5.62 -8.49
CA ARG A 256 17.30 6.76 -7.58
C ARG A 256 16.14 6.54 -6.61
N THR A 257 15.04 6.00 -7.09
CA THR A 257 13.86 5.68 -6.28
C THR A 257 14.16 4.65 -5.21
N VAL A 258 14.89 3.58 -5.57
CA VAL A 258 15.38 2.57 -4.62
C VAL A 258 16.23 3.22 -3.53
N MET A 259 17.21 4.04 -3.92
CA MET A 259 18.15 4.70 -2.99
C MET A 259 17.45 5.71 -2.06
N ASN A 260 16.55 6.53 -2.60
CA ASN A 260 15.77 7.48 -1.80
C ASN A 260 14.87 6.74 -0.79
N THR A 261 14.23 5.65 -1.21
CA THR A 261 13.37 4.85 -0.31
C THR A 261 14.19 4.18 0.78
N TYR A 262 15.33 3.59 0.44
CA TYR A 262 16.24 2.93 1.38
C TYR A 262 16.72 3.88 2.49
N TYR A 263 17.24 5.06 2.12
CA TYR A 263 17.75 6.02 3.11
C TYR A 263 16.64 6.67 3.95
N SER A 264 15.47 6.91 3.35
CA SER A 264 14.29 7.37 4.09
C SER A 264 13.86 6.37 5.16
N LEU A 265 13.74 5.09 4.79
CA LEU A 265 13.38 4.03 5.73
C LEU A 265 14.41 3.88 6.86
N ALA A 266 15.70 3.93 6.55
CA ALA A 266 16.76 3.86 7.57
C ALA A 266 16.65 5.02 8.58
N ALA A 267 16.48 6.26 8.11
CA ALA A 267 16.32 7.42 8.99
C ALA A 267 15.00 7.37 9.78
N CYS A 268 13.92 6.89 9.15
CA CYS A 268 12.62 6.70 9.77
C CYS A 268 12.65 5.71 10.93
N THR A 269 13.34 4.58 10.76
CA THR A 269 13.53 3.59 11.84
C THR A 269 14.23 4.22 13.03
N LEU A 270 15.34 4.95 12.83
CA LEU A 270 16.06 5.62 13.92
C LEU A 270 15.18 6.64 14.65
N ALA A 271 14.44 7.47 13.90
CA ALA A 271 13.49 8.42 14.47
C ALA A 271 12.41 7.71 15.30
N THR A 272 11.88 6.60 14.79
CA THR A 272 10.84 5.81 15.46
C THR A 272 11.32 5.26 16.80
N PHE A 273 12.51 4.64 16.85
CA PHE A 273 13.08 4.12 18.10
C PHE A 273 13.36 5.24 19.11
N ALA A 274 13.93 6.36 18.64
CA ALA A 274 14.22 7.51 19.50
C ALA A 274 12.93 8.11 20.09
N MET A 275 11.92 8.35 19.25
CA MET A 275 10.65 8.93 19.69
C MET A 275 9.85 7.96 20.54
N SER A 276 9.88 6.65 20.24
CA SER A 276 9.20 5.62 21.03
C SER A 276 9.76 5.56 22.44
N SER A 277 11.09 5.58 22.60
CA SER A 277 11.75 5.66 23.92
C SER A 277 11.42 6.99 24.62
N LEU A 278 11.47 8.13 23.91
CA LEU A 278 11.22 9.45 24.47
C LEU A 278 9.81 9.59 25.08
N VAL A 279 8.79 9.04 24.42
CA VAL A 279 7.38 9.10 24.89
C VAL A 279 6.96 7.86 25.69
N GLY A 280 7.88 6.91 25.84
CA GLY A 280 7.71 5.64 26.53
C GLY A 280 7.92 5.80 28.04
N PRO A 281 7.04 5.22 28.90
CA PRO A 281 7.26 5.23 30.34
C PRO A 281 8.60 4.59 30.72
N GLY A 282 9.47 5.36 31.37
CA GLY A 282 10.80 4.91 31.77
C GLY A 282 11.76 4.63 30.60
N GLY A 283 11.55 5.25 29.44
CA GLY A 283 12.41 5.08 28.27
C GLY A 283 12.19 3.78 27.50
N LYS A 284 11.17 3.00 27.85
CA LYS A 284 10.87 1.71 27.20
C LYS A 284 10.28 1.88 25.81
N LEU A 285 10.62 0.96 24.91
CA LEU A 285 10.09 0.90 23.55
C LEU A 285 8.71 0.22 23.53
N ASP A 286 7.85 0.71 22.63
CA ASP A 286 6.54 0.12 22.32
C ASP A 286 6.59 -0.59 20.96
N MET A 287 6.20 -1.87 20.92
CA MET A 287 6.22 -2.68 19.69
C MET A 287 5.27 -2.16 18.62
N VAL A 288 4.17 -1.52 18.98
CA VAL A 288 3.25 -0.93 17.98
C VAL A 288 3.95 0.19 17.21
N HIS A 289 4.76 1.00 17.90
CA HIS A 289 5.58 2.03 17.23
C HIS A 289 6.60 1.37 16.31
N ILE A 290 7.33 0.35 16.78
CA ILE A 290 8.41 -0.27 16.00
C ILE A 290 7.87 -0.99 14.76
N GLN A 291 6.77 -1.73 14.90
CA GLN A 291 6.13 -2.48 13.81
C GLN A 291 5.60 -1.56 12.70
N ASN A 292 5.09 -0.38 13.07
CA ASN A 292 4.36 0.46 12.12
C ASN A 292 5.13 1.74 11.77
N ALA A 293 5.49 2.57 12.74
CA ALA A 293 6.06 3.89 12.47
C ALA A 293 7.41 3.84 11.75
N ALA A 294 8.18 2.75 11.89
CA ALA A 294 9.44 2.54 11.17
C ALA A 294 9.25 2.40 9.65
N LEU A 295 8.03 2.15 9.19
CA LEU A 295 7.65 2.01 7.78
C LEU A 295 7.22 3.34 7.15
N ALA A 296 6.95 4.38 7.96
CA ALA A 296 6.40 5.65 7.49
C ALA A 296 7.31 6.40 6.51
N GLY A 297 8.62 6.14 6.56
CA GLY A 297 9.59 6.71 5.63
C GLY A 297 9.40 6.22 4.19
N GLY A 298 8.99 4.95 4.01
CA GLY A 298 8.68 4.40 2.69
C GLY A 298 7.45 5.06 2.08
N VAL A 299 6.40 5.25 2.89
CA VAL A 299 5.19 5.99 2.50
C VAL A 299 5.51 7.44 2.11
N ALA A 300 6.28 8.15 2.94
CA ALA A 300 6.53 9.58 2.79
C ALA A 300 7.42 9.96 1.60
N VAL A 301 8.11 8.99 0.98
CA VAL A 301 8.88 9.21 -0.24
C VAL A 301 8.25 8.56 -1.47
N GLY A 302 7.04 8.01 -1.37
CA GLY A 302 6.38 7.37 -2.51
C GLY A 302 6.22 8.30 -3.73
N THR A 303 5.71 9.52 -3.52
CA THR A 303 5.55 10.50 -4.61
C THR A 303 6.89 11.03 -5.12
N ALA A 304 7.79 11.41 -4.22
CA ALA A 304 9.01 12.13 -4.58
C ALA A 304 10.23 11.21 -4.79
N GLY A 305 10.06 9.89 -4.66
CA GLY A 305 11.15 8.91 -4.70
C GLY A 305 11.88 8.92 -6.03
N GLU A 306 11.13 9.01 -7.14
CA GLU A 306 11.66 9.16 -8.50
C GLU A 306 12.15 10.58 -8.79
N MET A 307 11.88 11.55 -7.92
CA MET A 307 12.32 12.94 -8.12
C MET A 307 13.72 13.18 -7.54
N MET A 308 14.31 14.34 -7.83
CA MET A 308 15.65 14.73 -7.39
C MET A 308 15.65 15.24 -5.94
N LEU A 309 15.28 14.36 -5.00
CA LEU A 309 15.20 14.65 -3.56
C LEU A 309 16.58 14.77 -2.89
N THR A 310 17.61 14.13 -3.47
CA THR A 310 18.93 13.83 -2.89
C THR A 310 18.89 12.86 -1.69
N PRO A 311 19.99 12.12 -1.40
CA PRO A 311 20.06 11.27 -0.21
C PRO A 311 19.86 12.02 1.12
N PHE A 312 20.30 13.27 1.20
CA PHE A 312 20.04 14.10 2.38
C PHE A 312 18.54 14.39 2.54
N GLY A 313 17.88 14.78 1.45
CA GLY A 313 16.44 15.05 1.46
C GLY A 313 15.63 13.81 1.85
N SER A 314 15.99 12.63 1.36
CA SER A 314 15.29 11.38 1.70
C SER A 314 15.44 11.02 3.17
N MET A 315 16.64 11.16 3.74
CA MET A 315 16.84 10.95 5.18
C MET A 315 16.05 11.96 6.03
N ALA A 316 15.99 13.23 5.61
CA ALA A 316 15.24 14.26 6.33
C ALA A 316 13.73 13.96 6.33
N VAL A 317 13.18 13.57 5.17
CA VAL A 317 11.77 13.16 5.04
C VAL A 317 11.49 11.92 5.89
N GLY A 318 12.36 10.91 5.83
CA GLY A 318 12.23 9.69 6.63
C GLY A 318 12.23 9.96 8.13
N PHE A 319 13.18 10.78 8.62
CA PHE A 319 13.26 11.17 10.03
C PHE A 319 11.99 11.91 10.49
N LEU A 320 11.49 12.83 9.67
CA LEU A 320 10.25 13.55 9.95
C LEU A 320 9.04 12.61 9.98
N ALA A 321 8.94 11.69 9.01
CA ALA A 321 7.85 10.71 8.91
C ALA A 321 7.82 9.78 10.14
N GLY A 322 8.96 9.24 10.55
CA GLY A 322 9.04 8.37 11.75
C GLY A 322 8.67 9.12 13.03
N THR A 323 9.05 10.39 13.13
CA THR A 323 8.68 11.27 14.25
C THR A 323 7.17 11.51 14.30
N ILE A 324 6.58 11.97 13.19
CA ILE A 324 5.14 12.26 13.10
C ILE A 324 4.32 11.00 13.34
N SER A 325 4.71 9.87 12.73
CA SER A 325 4.00 8.60 12.87
C SER A 325 3.98 8.13 14.32
N THR A 326 5.14 8.12 14.99
CA THR A 326 5.27 7.69 16.40
C THR A 326 4.46 8.58 17.34
N LEU A 327 4.53 9.90 17.17
CA LEU A 327 3.72 10.85 17.93
C LEU A 327 2.21 10.69 17.64
N GLY A 328 1.87 10.35 16.40
CA GLY A 328 0.51 10.00 15.97
C GLY A 328 -0.06 8.82 16.76
N TYR A 329 0.67 7.71 16.82
CA TYR A 329 0.28 6.54 17.61
C TYR A 329 0.10 6.89 19.09
N LYS A 330 1.06 7.62 19.67
CA LYS A 330 1.03 7.93 21.10
C LYS A 330 -0.09 8.89 21.50
N PHE A 331 -0.31 9.95 20.70
CA PHE A 331 -1.13 11.09 21.12
C PHE A 331 -2.35 11.31 20.23
N LEU A 332 -2.26 11.09 18.92
CA LEU A 332 -3.35 11.38 17.99
C LEU A 332 -4.39 10.25 17.94
N SER A 333 -3.98 8.99 17.83
CA SER A 333 -4.90 7.84 17.82
C SER A 333 -5.89 7.84 18.99
N PRO A 334 -5.46 8.07 20.26
CA PRO A 334 -6.39 8.17 21.38
C PRO A 334 -7.38 9.34 21.26
N VAL A 335 -6.96 10.45 20.66
CA VAL A 335 -7.82 11.62 20.42
C VAL A 335 -8.86 11.32 19.34
N MET A 336 -8.44 10.70 18.24
CA MET A 336 -9.34 10.26 17.16
C MET A 336 -10.42 9.31 17.68
N GLU A 337 -10.04 8.33 18.50
CA GLU A 337 -11.00 7.37 19.07
C GLU A 337 -11.98 8.07 20.03
N LYS A 338 -11.47 8.86 20.99
CA LYS A 338 -12.30 9.43 22.06
C LYS A 338 -13.18 10.59 21.59
N LYS A 339 -12.60 11.51 20.80
CA LYS A 339 -13.25 12.77 20.40
C LYS A 339 -13.88 12.70 19.01
N LEU A 340 -13.20 12.11 18.02
CA LEU A 340 -13.70 12.06 16.64
C LEU A 340 -14.55 10.80 16.36
N LYS A 341 -14.54 9.84 17.29
CA LYS A 341 -15.24 8.54 17.17
C LYS A 341 -14.73 7.72 15.98
N ILE A 342 -13.44 7.81 15.69
CA ILE A 342 -12.76 7.04 14.65
C ILE A 342 -11.97 5.93 15.33
N GLN A 343 -12.41 4.68 15.16
CA GLN A 343 -11.77 3.50 15.75
C GLN A 343 -10.83 2.89 14.73
N ASP A 344 -9.58 3.32 14.71
CA ASP A 344 -8.53 2.84 13.80
C ASP A 344 -7.73 1.71 14.46
N THR A 345 -7.86 0.46 13.99
CA THR A 345 -7.27 -0.71 14.67
C THR A 345 -5.74 -0.73 14.52
N CYS A 346 -5.24 -0.62 13.29
CA CYS A 346 -3.80 -0.66 13.03
C CYS A 346 -3.12 0.72 13.15
N GLY A 347 -3.90 1.78 13.37
CA GLY A 347 -3.37 3.15 13.33
C GLY A 347 -2.94 3.54 11.92
N VAL A 348 -3.70 3.13 10.90
CA VAL A 348 -3.39 3.39 9.48
C VAL A 348 -3.31 4.88 9.18
N HIS A 349 -3.96 5.74 9.97
CA HIS A 349 -3.77 7.18 9.88
C HIS A 349 -2.30 7.59 10.16
N ASN A 350 -1.65 6.95 11.12
CA ASN A 350 -0.30 7.32 11.55
C ASN A 350 0.78 6.80 10.61
N LEU A 351 0.56 5.64 9.99
CA LEU A 351 1.51 5.04 9.04
C LEU A 351 1.25 5.51 7.60
N HIS A 352 0.00 5.46 7.14
CA HIS A 352 -0.32 5.72 5.73
C HIS A 352 -0.91 7.11 5.52
N GLY A 353 -1.83 7.55 6.38
CA GLY A 353 -2.56 8.82 6.20
C GLY A 353 -1.68 10.07 6.32
N MET A 354 -1.09 10.32 7.49
CA MET A 354 -0.23 11.50 7.71
C MET A 354 1.07 11.44 6.90
N PRO A 355 1.79 10.30 6.84
CA PRO A 355 2.99 10.21 6.01
C PRO A 355 2.67 10.28 4.50
N GLY A 356 1.49 9.81 4.06
CA GLY A 356 1.03 9.96 2.68
C GLY A 356 0.80 11.42 2.29
N ILE A 357 0.17 12.21 3.16
CA ILE A 357 0.04 13.67 2.97
C ILE A 357 1.41 14.34 2.95
N LEU A 358 2.32 13.95 3.87
CA LEU A 358 3.69 14.47 3.86
C LEU A 358 4.39 14.18 2.53
N GLY A 359 4.27 12.95 2.01
CA GLY A 359 4.86 12.57 0.73
C GLY A 359 4.28 13.33 -0.45
N ALA A 360 2.97 13.57 -0.47
CA ALA A 360 2.32 14.40 -1.48
C ALA A 360 2.83 15.85 -1.45
N VAL A 361 2.99 16.44 -0.27
CA VAL A 361 3.55 17.80 -0.11
C VAL A 361 5.00 17.83 -0.58
N VAL A 362 5.83 16.87 -0.16
CA VAL A 362 7.22 16.75 -0.60
C VAL A 362 7.31 16.57 -2.11
N GLY A 363 6.43 15.76 -2.72
CA GLY A 363 6.34 15.58 -4.17
C GLY A 363 5.95 16.86 -4.90
N ALA A 364 4.98 17.61 -4.38
CA ALA A 364 4.58 18.91 -4.95
C ALA A 364 5.73 19.93 -4.91
N VAL A 365 6.43 20.03 -3.77
CA VAL A 365 7.59 20.92 -3.62
C VAL A 365 8.72 20.48 -4.56
N THR A 366 9.09 19.20 -4.56
CA THR A 366 10.19 18.70 -5.40
C THR A 366 9.88 18.89 -6.89
N ALA A 367 8.65 18.63 -7.32
CA ALA A 367 8.22 18.89 -8.69
C ALA A 367 8.25 20.38 -9.05
N SER A 368 7.87 21.28 -8.13
CA SER A 368 7.90 22.73 -8.35
C SER A 368 9.31 23.30 -8.56
N LEU A 369 10.32 22.58 -8.09
CA LEU A 369 11.73 22.96 -8.17
C LEU A 369 12.49 22.21 -9.28
N ALA A 370 11.80 21.41 -10.10
CA ALA A 370 12.43 20.66 -11.17
C ALA A 370 13.00 21.61 -12.24
N THR A 371 14.28 21.42 -12.58
CA THR A 371 14.96 22.19 -13.64
C THR A 371 15.76 21.28 -14.56
N ARG A 372 15.94 21.72 -15.82
CA ARG A 372 16.78 20.99 -16.79
C ARG A 372 18.23 20.88 -16.36
N GLU A 373 18.74 21.82 -15.56
CA GLU A 373 20.10 21.74 -15.02
C GLU A 373 20.26 20.58 -14.03
N VAL A 374 19.26 20.38 -13.15
CA VAL A 374 19.27 19.32 -12.14
C VAL A 374 19.05 17.95 -12.77
N TYR A 375 18.15 17.86 -13.76
CA TYR A 375 17.78 16.59 -14.39
C TYR A 375 18.59 16.25 -15.62
N GLY A 376 19.24 17.22 -16.27
CA GLY A 376 19.88 17.06 -17.58
C GLY A 376 18.89 17.11 -18.76
N ASP A 377 19.40 17.52 -19.92
CA ASP A 377 18.74 17.30 -21.20
C ASP A 377 19.13 15.89 -21.65
N GLY A 378 18.20 14.94 -21.59
CA GLY A 378 18.44 13.54 -22.00
C GLY A 378 19.22 13.52 -23.32
N SER A 379 20.39 12.90 -23.33
CA SER A 379 21.29 13.05 -24.46
C SER A 379 20.74 12.33 -25.69
N VAL A 380 19.97 13.02 -26.52
CA VAL A 380 20.03 12.79 -27.96
C VAL A 380 21.40 13.30 -28.36
N LEU A 381 22.36 12.38 -28.47
CA LEU A 381 23.58 12.61 -29.23
C LEU A 381 23.16 12.94 -30.67
N ALA A 382 22.82 14.21 -30.90
CA ALA A 382 22.93 14.83 -32.19
C ALA A 382 24.41 14.68 -32.56
N LEU A 383 24.71 13.71 -33.42
CA LEU A 383 25.98 13.54 -34.10
C LEU A 383 26.25 14.80 -34.97
N ARG A 384 26.51 15.93 -34.32
CA ARG A 384 27.16 17.09 -34.94
C ARG A 384 28.63 16.71 -35.10
N ARG A 385 28.93 16.17 -36.28
CA ARG A 385 30.23 16.10 -36.95
C ARG A 385 31.35 16.81 -36.18
N LEU A 386 32.10 16.05 -35.38
CA LEU A 386 33.44 16.47 -35.00
C LEU A 386 34.43 15.73 -35.91
N SER A 387 35.14 16.53 -36.70
CA SER A 387 36.23 16.16 -37.60
C SER A 387 37.32 15.33 -36.90
N PRO A 388 37.99 14.41 -37.62
CA PRO A 388 38.97 13.52 -37.01
C PRO A 388 40.32 14.22 -36.87
N ARG A 389 40.74 14.51 -35.63
CA ARG A 389 42.17 14.69 -35.32
C ARG A 389 42.53 13.99 -34.00
N ARG A 390 43.18 12.83 -34.19
CA ARG A 390 44.22 12.18 -33.37
C ARG A 390 44.33 12.62 -31.91
N VAL A 391 43.97 11.72 -30.99
CA VAL A 391 44.74 11.50 -29.75
C VAL A 391 44.83 10.00 -29.50
N TYR A 392 46.05 9.49 -29.53
CA TYR A 392 46.41 8.15 -29.05
C TYR A 392 46.57 8.23 -27.53
N VAL A 393 45.77 7.46 -26.77
CA VAL A 393 46.18 6.97 -25.44
C VAL A 393 45.65 5.55 -25.30
N SER A 394 46.60 4.61 -25.24
CA SER A 394 46.36 3.21 -24.90
C SER A 394 46.47 3.06 -23.38
N VAL A 395 45.35 2.75 -22.72
CA VAL A 395 45.33 2.09 -21.41
C VAL A 395 44.22 1.04 -21.45
N CYS A 396 44.60 -0.16 -21.04
CA CYS A 396 43.82 -1.40 -21.10
C CYS A 396 42.53 -1.31 -20.28
N VAL A 397 41.36 -1.30 -20.96
CA VAL A 397 40.06 -1.64 -20.37
C VAL A 397 39.39 -2.63 -21.33
N GLN A 398 39.41 -3.91 -20.96
CA GLN A 398 38.68 -4.95 -21.66
C GLN A 398 37.16 -4.72 -21.49
N HIS A 399 36.46 -4.60 -22.62
CA HIS A 399 34.99 -4.65 -22.77
C HIS A 399 34.17 -3.60 -22.00
N VAL A 400 34.33 -2.33 -22.37
CA VAL A 400 33.22 -1.36 -22.32
C VAL A 400 32.59 -1.33 -23.72
N SER A 401 31.58 -2.18 -23.92
CA SER A 401 30.68 -2.08 -25.07
C SER A 401 29.84 -0.81 -24.89
N LEU A 402 30.16 0.22 -25.66
CA LEU A 402 29.26 1.25 -26.21
C LEU A 402 27.83 1.36 -25.60
N THR A 403 27.69 1.72 -24.32
CA THR A 403 26.42 2.12 -23.69
C THR A 403 26.49 3.57 -23.22
N SER A 404 26.50 4.50 -24.17
CA SER A 404 26.07 5.87 -23.90
C SER A 404 24.55 5.87 -23.69
N ARG A 405 24.06 5.66 -22.45
CA ARG A 405 22.61 5.77 -22.14
C ARG A 405 22.26 5.74 -20.63
N LEU A 406 22.93 6.55 -19.81
CA LEU A 406 22.53 6.77 -18.41
C LEU A 406 22.75 8.25 -18.05
N SER A 407 21.97 9.12 -18.65
CA SER A 407 21.70 10.44 -18.07
C SER A 407 20.23 10.42 -17.71
N SER A 408 19.91 10.72 -16.45
CA SER A 408 18.56 11.15 -16.08
C SER A 408 18.10 12.14 -17.12
N SER A 409 16.87 12.00 -17.60
CA SER A 409 16.30 13.02 -18.45
C SER A 409 15.09 13.60 -17.76
N MET A 410 14.94 14.92 -17.84
CA MET A 410 13.69 15.55 -17.43
C MET A 410 12.49 14.95 -18.21
N GLU A 411 12.72 14.37 -19.39
CA GLU A 411 11.70 13.71 -20.22
C GLU A 411 11.09 12.48 -19.53
N ASP A 412 11.90 11.67 -18.82
CA ASP A 412 11.41 10.44 -18.18
C ASP A 412 10.52 10.74 -16.95
N VAL A 413 11.03 11.58 -16.03
CA VAL A 413 10.28 11.95 -14.81
C VAL A 413 9.20 12.97 -15.10
N PHE A 414 9.46 13.97 -15.94
CA PHE A 414 8.57 15.11 -16.19
C PHE A 414 8.44 15.44 -17.70
N PRO A 415 7.83 14.53 -18.49
CA PRO A 415 7.75 14.66 -19.96
C PRO A 415 7.10 15.97 -20.40
N GLU A 416 6.05 16.40 -19.70
CA GLU A 416 5.30 17.61 -20.03
C GLU A 416 6.09 18.91 -19.72
N ILE A 417 6.96 18.87 -18.70
CA ILE A 417 7.88 19.99 -18.43
C ILE A 417 8.97 20.02 -19.49
N TYR A 418 9.51 18.86 -19.85
CA TYR A 418 10.51 18.75 -20.90
C TYR A 418 9.98 19.24 -22.26
N ALA A 419 8.77 18.85 -22.63
CA ALA A 419 8.08 19.29 -23.84
C ALA A 419 7.72 20.79 -23.85
N GLY A 420 7.76 21.45 -22.68
CA GLY A 420 7.40 22.85 -22.52
C GLY A 420 5.88 23.10 -22.48
N ASN A 421 5.09 22.05 -22.23
CA ASN A 421 3.63 22.14 -22.11
C ASN A 421 3.21 22.75 -20.78
N PHE A 422 3.92 22.42 -19.69
CA PHE A 422 3.75 22.99 -18.35
C PHE A 422 5.09 23.42 -17.75
N SER A 423 5.08 24.43 -16.89
CA SER A 423 6.20 24.79 -16.04
C SER A 423 6.34 23.85 -14.83
N ALA A 424 7.51 23.83 -14.20
CA ALA A 424 7.74 23.10 -12.95
C ALA A 424 6.74 23.51 -11.85
N SER A 425 6.49 24.82 -11.71
CA SER A 425 5.50 25.33 -10.76
C SER A 425 4.10 24.78 -11.04
N GLU A 426 3.68 24.71 -12.31
CA GLU A 426 2.38 24.14 -12.68
C GLU A 426 2.31 22.64 -12.36
N GLN A 427 3.40 21.90 -12.54
CA GLN A 427 3.47 20.50 -12.08
C GLN A 427 3.30 20.39 -10.57
N GLY A 428 3.95 21.27 -9.79
CA GLY A 428 3.75 21.33 -8.34
C GLY A 428 2.28 21.60 -7.95
N VAL A 429 1.59 22.50 -8.66
CA VAL A 429 0.16 22.75 -8.45
C VAL A 429 -0.69 21.52 -8.80
N ARG A 430 -0.37 20.82 -9.91
CA ARG A 430 -1.06 19.58 -10.30
C ARG A 430 -0.93 18.51 -9.21
N GLN A 431 0.24 18.34 -8.61
CA GLN A 431 0.44 17.43 -7.46
C GLN A 431 -0.46 17.81 -6.28
N ALA A 432 -0.56 19.11 -5.95
CA ALA A 432 -1.42 19.58 -4.86
C ALA A 432 -2.92 19.36 -5.16
N ILE A 433 -3.36 19.59 -6.40
CA ILE A 433 -4.73 19.30 -6.83
C ILE A 433 -5.02 17.81 -6.75
N SER A 434 -4.08 16.96 -7.18
CA SER A 434 -4.17 15.50 -7.10
C SER A 434 -4.36 14.98 -5.69
N LEU A 435 -3.67 15.57 -4.70
CA LEU A 435 -3.89 15.27 -3.30
C LEU A 435 -5.32 15.64 -2.86
N ALA A 436 -5.82 16.80 -3.27
CA ALA A 436 -7.18 17.25 -2.93
C ALA A 436 -8.25 16.34 -3.58
N VAL A 437 -8.07 15.93 -4.83
CA VAL A 437 -8.95 14.97 -5.53
C VAL A 437 -8.94 13.63 -4.81
N THR A 438 -7.76 13.12 -4.46
CA THR A 438 -7.61 11.86 -3.70
C THR A 438 -8.37 11.88 -2.39
N LEU A 439 -8.20 12.94 -1.59
CA LEU A 439 -8.92 13.11 -0.34
C LEU A 439 -10.44 13.19 -0.58
N GLY A 440 -10.88 13.96 -1.59
CA GLY A 440 -12.29 14.05 -1.97
C GLY A 440 -12.91 12.69 -2.30
N MET A 441 -12.25 11.92 -3.17
CA MET A 441 -12.67 10.58 -3.57
C MET A 441 -12.70 9.60 -2.40
N ALA A 442 -11.64 9.58 -1.58
CA ALA A 442 -11.54 8.70 -0.41
C ALA A 442 -12.63 9.01 0.63
N LEU A 443 -12.86 10.29 0.94
CA LEU A 443 -13.84 10.70 1.94
C LEU A 443 -15.28 10.42 1.46
N VAL A 444 -15.64 10.83 0.24
CA VAL A 444 -17.00 10.62 -0.30
C VAL A 444 -17.26 9.13 -0.51
N GLY A 445 -16.31 8.42 -1.12
CA GLY A 445 -16.40 6.98 -1.32
C GLY A 445 -16.52 6.21 -0.01
N GLY A 446 -15.70 6.54 0.98
CA GLY A 446 -15.73 5.90 2.30
C GLY A 446 -17.05 6.13 3.04
N VAL A 447 -17.70 7.30 2.87
CA VAL A 447 -19.04 7.54 3.44
C VAL A 447 -20.06 6.60 2.79
N ILE A 448 -20.10 6.56 1.46
CA ILE A 448 -21.06 5.76 0.70
C ILE A 448 -20.90 4.28 1.04
N VAL A 449 -19.67 3.76 0.93
CA VAL A 449 -19.37 2.36 1.21
C VAL A 449 -19.59 2.04 2.68
N GLY A 450 -19.23 2.93 3.60
CA GLY A 450 -19.50 2.77 5.02
C GLY A 450 -20.98 2.59 5.33
N PHE A 451 -21.88 3.33 4.66
CA PHE A 451 -23.32 3.15 4.84
C PHE A 451 -23.84 1.85 4.22
N ILE A 452 -23.28 1.43 3.08
CA ILE A 452 -23.58 0.11 2.49
C ILE A 452 -23.22 -0.98 3.50
N LEU A 453 -21.98 -0.99 4.00
CA LEU A 453 -21.48 -2.02 4.91
C LEU A 453 -22.16 -2.02 6.29
N LYS A 454 -22.88 -0.95 6.65
CA LYS A 454 -23.61 -0.83 7.91
C LYS A 454 -24.90 -1.64 7.94
N LEU A 455 -25.39 -2.10 6.78
CA LEU A 455 -26.60 -2.92 6.70
C LEU A 455 -26.41 -4.24 7.48
N PRO A 456 -27.41 -4.68 8.27
CA PRO A 456 -27.27 -5.81 9.21
C PRO A 456 -27.40 -7.19 8.52
N ILE A 457 -26.97 -7.32 7.26
CA ILE A 457 -27.13 -8.52 6.43
C ILE A 457 -25.81 -9.22 6.11
N TYR A 458 -24.67 -8.62 6.48
CA TYR A 458 -23.35 -9.11 6.10
C TYR A 458 -22.65 -9.90 7.21
N SER A 459 -23.40 -10.44 8.17
CA SER A 459 -22.87 -11.30 9.23
C SER A 459 -21.73 -10.66 10.08
N GLY A 460 -21.75 -9.34 10.28
CA GLY A 460 -20.75 -8.62 11.07
C GLY A 460 -20.83 -8.92 12.57
N PRO A 461 -19.71 -8.91 13.32
CA PRO A 461 -19.73 -9.26 14.73
C PRO A 461 -20.46 -8.19 15.57
N PRO A 462 -21.13 -8.55 16.67
CA PRO A 462 -21.59 -7.57 17.65
C PRO A 462 -20.41 -6.98 18.43
N ASP A 463 -20.59 -5.76 18.95
CA ASP A 463 -19.55 -4.98 19.65
C ASP A 463 -18.89 -5.75 20.83
N THR A 464 -19.61 -6.68 21.45
CA THR A 464 -19.17 -7.45 22.62
C THR A 464 -18.10 -8.49 22.32
N ILE A 465 -17.93 -8.88 21.06
CA ILE A 465 -17.05 -10.00 20.68
C ILE A 465 -16.12 -9.66 19.51
N CYS A 466 -15.91 -8.40 19.15
CA CYS A 466 -14.88 -8.02 18.18
C CYS A 466 -13.48 -8.56 18.57
N PHE A 467 -12.58 -8.61 17.58
CA PHE A 467 -11.20 -9.09 17.73
C PHE A 467 -11.10 -10.56 18.20
N GLU A 468 -11.98 -11.44 17.70
CA GLU A 468 -12.05 -12.85 18.06
C GLU A 468 -12.18 -13.77 16.84
N ASP A 469 -11.20 -14.66 16.63
CA ASP A 469 -11.19 -15.65 15.55
C ASP A 469 -12.30 -16.69 15.72
N ALA A 470 -12.63 -17.09 16.94
CA ALA A 470 -13.65 -18.12 17.22
C ALA A 470 -15.06 -17.80 16.70
N ILE A 471 -15.30 -16.58 16.19
CA ILE A 471 -16.53 -16.21 15.49
C ILE A 471 -16.63 -16.89 14.12
N TYR A 472 -15.53 -16.94 13.40
CA TYR A 472 -15.49 -17.36 11.99
C TYR A 472 -14.63 -18.60 11.75
N TRP A 473 -13.85 -19.02 12.75
CA TRP A 473 -12.90 -20.13 12.66
C TRP A 473 -13.21 -21.23 13.67
N GLU A 474 -12.96 -22.47 13.26
CA GLU A 474 -12.90 -23.61 14.17
C GLU A 474 -11.59 -23.52 14.97
N VAL A 475 -11.66 -22.99 16.19
CA VAL A 475 -10.51 -22.88 17.09
C VAL A 475 -10.57 -23.98 18.14
N LEU A 476 -9.47 -24.73 18.31
CA LEU A 476 -9.34 -25.75 19.36
C LEU A 476 -9.54 -25.10 20.74
N THR A 477 -10.61 -25.49 21.44
CA THR A 477 -10.97 -25.00 22.78
C THR A 477 -9.88 -25.22 23.83
N ALA A 478 -8.96 -26.18 23.61
CA ALA A 478 -7.87 -26.51 24.53
C ALA A 478 -6.75 -25.44 24.60
N LEU A 479 -6.60 -24.58 23.58
CA LEU A 479 -5.58 -23.51 23.56
C LEU A 479 -6.06 -22.20 24.21
N ILE A 480 -7.36 -22.04 24.41
CA ILE A 480 -7.97 -20.83 25.01
C ILE A 480 -8.08 -20.98 26.54
N ALA A 481 -8.07 -22.22 27.04
CA ALA A 481 -8.24 -22.56 28.45
C ALA A 481 -6.90 -22.87 29.15
N LEU A 482 -5.91 -21.97 29.06
CA LEU A 482 -4.96 -21.86 30.17
C LEU A 482 -5.60 -20.92 31.19
N PRO A 483 -6.02 -21.39 32.38
CA PRO A 483 -6.52 -20.51 33.40
C PRO A 483 -5.40 -19.54 33.77
N PHE A 484 -5.67 -18.24 33.67
CA PHE A 484 -4.96 -17.25 34.47
C PHE A 484 -5.06 -17.70 35.92
N HIS A 485 -3.98 -18.27 36.44
CA HIS A 485 -3.92 -18.74 37.82
C HIS A 485 -4.16 -17.53 38.73
N PRO A 486 -5.10 -17.58 39.70
CA PRO A 486 -5.38 -16.45 40.60
C PRO A 486 -4.22 -16.08 41.55
N GLY A 487 -3.07 -16.75 41.47
CA GLY A 487 -1.93 -16.58 42.37
C GLY A 487 -1.00 -15.40 42.04
N MET A 488 -1.13 -14.73 40.89
CA MET A 488 -0.26 -13.60 40.53
C MET A 488 -0.82 -12.21 40.89
N ARG A 489 -1.82 -12.14 41.77
CA ARG A 489 -2.26 -10.87 42.41
C ARG A 489 -1.55 -10.53 43.72
N GLN A 490 -0.70 -11.41 44.26
CA GLN A 490 -0.02 -11.16 45.55
C GLN A 490 1.43 -10.64 45.45
N LEU A 491 1.94 -10.35 44.24
CA LEU A 491 3.29 -9.78 44.08
C LEU A 491 3.31 -8.28 43.67
N SER A 492 2.15 -7.62 43.58
CA SER A 492 2.08 -6.17 43.28
C SER A 492 1.82 -5.27 44.50
N GLU A 493 1.67 -5.82 45.71
CA GLU A 493 1.40 -5.02 46.92
C GLU A 493 2.57 -4.90 47.90
N ASN A 494 3.73 -5.52 47.63
CA ASN A 494 4.92 -5.44 48.50
C ASN A 494 6.14 -4.76 47.86
N LYS A 495 5.94 -3.62 47.20
CA LYS A 495 7.02 -2.66 46.93
C LYS A 495 6.62 -1.24 47.33
N LYS A 496 6.38 -1.06 48.63
CA LYS A 496 6.69 0.18 49.34
C LYS A 496 8.01 -0.05 50.09
N TYR A 497 8.93 0.90 49.97
CA TYR A 497 10.29 0.96 50.54
C TYR A 497 11.36 0.15 49.82
N LEU A 498 11.97 0.77 48.80
CA LEU A 498 13.40 1.16 48.74
C LEU A 498 13.68 1.88 47.43
#